data_AF-A0AAD4BF27-F1
#
_entry.id   AF-A0AAD4BF27-F1
#
_cell.length_a   1.000
_cell.length_b   1.000
_cell.length_c   1.000
_cell.angle_alpha   90.00
_cell.angle_beta   90.00
_cell.angle_gamma   90.00
#
_symmetry.space_group_name_H-M   'P 1'
#
loop_
_entity.id
_entity.type
_entity.pdbx_description
1 polymer ?
#
loop_
_entity_poly.entity_id
_entity_poly.type
_entity_poly.pdbx_seq_one_letter_code
_entity_poly.pdbx_strand_id
1 'polypeptide(L)'
;RKSETANCPHCTEAPAPETVRHYLLECPNYARERQSLRNAMGREADSIPYLLSKPSALPHLFKLIDAARRLKNTFGNVPPPKTKA
;
A
#
# COMPACT_ATOMS: atom_id res chain seq x y z
N ARG A 1 -14.54 -7.15 -7.16
CA ARG A 1 -14.26 -6.68 -8.54
C ARG A 1 -12.80 -7.00 -8.86
N LYS A 2 -12.50 -7.75 -9.94
CA LYS A 2 -11.12 -7.98 -10.40
C LYS A 2 -10.70 -6.82 -11.32
N SER A 3 -9.41 -6.50 -11.36
CA SER A 3 -8.88 -5.49 -12.30
C SER A 3 -9.04 -6.00 -13.73
N GLU A 4 -9.44 -5.13 -14.66
CA GLU A 4 -9.56 -5.47 -16.08
C GLU A 4 -8.18 -5.57 -16.76
N THR A 5 -7.17 -4.95 -16.17
CA THR A 5 -5.78 -4.99 -16.64
C THR A 5 -4.86 -5.54 -15.55
N ALA A 6 -3.77 -6.17 -15.99
CA ALA A 6 -2.68 -6.61 -15.11
C ALA A 6 -1.73 -5.46 -14.71
N ASN A 7 -1.92 -4.27 -15.28
CA ASN A 7 -1.05 -3.11 -15.08
C ASN A 7 -1.57 -2.19 -13.98
N CYS A 8 -0.64 -1.48 -13.33
CA CYS A 8 -1.00 -0.46 -12.36
C CYS A 8 -1.74 0.69 -13.07
N PRO A 9 -2.97 1.04 -12.66
CA PRO A 9 -3.76 2.07 -13.36
C PRO A 9 -3.19 3.48 -13.18
N HIS A 10 -2.29 3.69 -12.22
CA HIS A 10 -1.66 4.99 -11.96
C HIS A 10 -0.37 5.20 -12.76
N CYS A 11 0.27 4.12 -13.21
CA CYS A 11 1.51 4.19 -13.98
C CYS A 11 1.22 4.36 -15.48
N THR A 12 0.68 5.52 -15.85
CA THR A 12 0.29 5.82 -17.24
C THR A 12 1.49 6.15 -18.13
N GLU A 13 2.49 6.84 -17.59
CA GLU A 13 3.69 7.27 -18.35
C GLU A 13 4.71 6.14 -18.50
N ALA A 14 4.80 5.24 -17.51
CA ALA A 14 5.68 4.08 -17.52
C ALA A 14 4.90 2.85 -17.04
N PRO A 15 4.15 2.17 -17.94
CA PRO A 15 3.32 1.04 -17.59
C PRO A 15 4.11 -0.06 -16.89
N ALA A 16 3.60 -0.49 -15.73
CA ALA A 16 4.20 -1.56 -14.93
C ALA A 16 3.10 -2.53 -14.48
N PRO A 17 3.40 -3.84 -14.38
CA PRO A 17 2.47 -4.81 -13.83
C PRO A 17 2.18 -4.47 -12.36
N GLU A 18 0.90 -4.52 -11.97
CA GLU A 18 0.50 -4.27 -10.59
C GLU A 18 0.77 -5.51 -9.73
N THR A 19 1.98 -5.59 -9.18
CA THR A 19 2.37 -6.60 -8.21
C THR A 19 2.30 -6.04 -6.79
N VAL A 20 2.28 -6.92 -5.78
CA VAL A 20 2.36 -6.52 -4.36
C VAL A 20 3.62 -5.68 -4.12
N ARG A 21 4.74 -6.07 -4.72
CA ARG A 21 6.00 -5.32 -4.64
C ARG A 21 5.88 -3.94 -5.28
N HIS A 22 5.33 -3.85 -6.48
CA HIS A 22 5.14 -2.57 -7.16
C HIS A 22 4.24 -1.65 -6.35
N TYR A 23 3.09 -2.16 -5.88
CA TYR A 23 2.13 -1.41 -5.09
C TYR A 23 2.72 -0.89 -3.77
N LEU A 24 3.41 -1.75 -3.02
CA LEU A 24 3.91 -1.41 -1.68
C LEU A 24 5.23 -0.65 -1.67
N LEU A 25 6.13 -0.88 -2.63
CA LEU A 25 7.51 -0.43 -2.55
C LEU A 25 7.98 0.45 -3.72
N GLU A 26 7.40 0.31 -4.93
CA GLU A 26 8.05 0.85 -6.13
C GLU A 26 7.26 1.92 -6.87
N CYS A 27 5.93 1.83 -6.91
CA CYS A 27 5.08 2.68 -7.75
C CYS A 27 5.34 4.17 -7.49
N PRO A 28 5.85 4.95 -8.46
CA PRO A 28 6.19 6.35 -8.21
C PRO A 28 4.99 7.18 -7.75
N ASN A 29 3.78 6.84 -8.23
CA ASN A 29 2.55 7.52 -7.85
C ASN A 29 2.14 7.34 -6.38
N TYR A 30 2.64 6.30 -5.69
CA TYR A 30 2.41 6.12 -4.26
C TYR A 30 3.60 6.55 -3.38
N ALA A 31 4.53 7.35 -3.92
CA ALA A 31 5.73 7.74 -3.19
C ALA A 31 5.41 8.54 -1.91
N ARG A 32 4.37 9.38 -1.95
CA ARG A 32 3.95 10.19 -0.78
C ARG A 32 3.38 9.31 0.34
N GLU A 33 2.53 8.35 -0.02
CA GLU A 33 1.92 7.39 0.89
C GLU A 33 3.00 6.49 1.50
N ARG A 34 3.95 6.02 0.67
CA ARG A 34 5.11 5.27 1.14
C ARG A 34 6.00 6.08 2.06
N GLN A 35 6.19 7.39 1.82
CA GLN A 35 6.99 8.21 2.70
C GLN A 35 6.41 8.22 4.13
N SER A 36 5.09 8.29 4.25
CA SER A 36 4.41 8.18 5.56
C SER A 36 4.66 6.83 6.23
N LEU A 37 4.62 5.74 5.45
CA LEU A 37 4.94 4.39 5.94
C LEU A 37 6.40 4.28 6.41
N ARG A 38 7.34 4.80 5.61
CA ARG A 38 8.79 4.81 5.92
C ARG A 38 9.11 5.68 7.12
N ASN A 39 8.47 6.83 7.28
CA ASN A 39 8.67 7.69 8.46
C ASN A 39 8.27 6.99 9.75
N ALA A 40 7.25 6.14 9.70
CA ALA A 40 6.73 5.47 10.88
C ALA A 40 7.44 4.14 11.20
N MET A 41 7.98 3.43 10.20
CA MET A 41 8.59 2.10 10.39
C MET A 41 10.10 2.03 10.06
N GLY A 42 10.69 3.10 9.52
CA GLY A 42 12.08 3.11 9.09
C GLY A 42 12.39 2.05 8.03
N ARG A 43 13.45 1.27 8.25
CA ARG A 43 13.93 0.23 7.33
C ARG A 43 12.94 -0.93 7.17
N GLU A 44 12.08 -1.17 8.16
CA GLU A 44 11.10 -2.25 8.11
C GLU A 44 10.01 -2.00 7.07
N ALA A 45 9.80 -0.75 6.66
CA ALA A 45 8.87 -0.38 5.58
C ALA A 45 9.27 -0.96 4.21
N ASP A 46 10.54 -1.33 4.02
CA ASP A 46 11.03 -1.88 2.75
C ASP A 46 10.94 -3.42 2.68
N SER A 47 10.42 -4.06 3.72
CA SER A 47 10.30 -5.53 3.82
C SER A 47 8.86 -6.00 3.66
N ILE A 48 8.54 -6.57 2.49
CA ILE A 48 7.20 -7.14 2.23
C ILE A 48 6.82 -8.21 3.25
N PRO A 49 7.70 -9.19 3.59
CA PRO A 49 7.35 -10.18 4.62
C PRO A 49 7.03 -9.52 5.96
N TYR A 50 7.75 -8.45 6.33
CA TYR A 50 7.45 -7.73 7.56
C TYR A 50 6.08 -7.04 7.49
N LEU A 51 5.83 -6.27 6.42
CA LEU A 51 4.58 -5.53 6.23
C LEU A 51 3.35 -6.43 6.26
N LEU A 52 3.44 -7.63 5.68
CA LEU A 52 2.29 -8.54 5.53
C LEU A 52 2.14 -9.52 6.71
N SER A 53 3.19 -9.77 7.49
CA SER A 53 3.16 -10.79 8.55
C SER A 53 3.23 -10.24 9.98
N LYS A 54 3.65 -8.99 10.18
CA LYS A 54 3.77 -8.43 11.54
C LYS A 54 2.52 -7.65 11.94
N PRO A 55 1.85 -8.00 13.05
CA PRO A 55 0.69 -7.26 13.54
C PRO A 55 0.97 -5.77 13.80
N SER A 56 2.19 -5.43 14.22
CA SER A 56 2.65 -4.05 14.40
C SER A 56 2.68 -3.23 13.10
N ALA A 57 2.91 -3.88 11.95
CA ALA A 57 2.97 -3.24 10.65
C ALA A 57 1.59 -2.99 10.04
N LEU A 58 0.60 -3.83 10.34
CA LEU A 58 -0.73 -3.78 9.73
C LEU A 58 -1.42 -2.41 9.84
N PRO A 59 -1.36 -1.68 10.97
CA PRO A 59 -1.92 -0.32 11.05
C PRO A 59 -1.31 0.66 10.06
N HIS A 60 -0.03 0.52 9.78
CA HIS A 60 0.70 1.45 8.93
C HIS A 60 0.46 1.08 7.46
N LEU A 61 0.43 -0.22 7.18
CA LEU A 61 0.05 -0.76 5.89
C LEU A 61 -1.39 -0.37 5.50
N PHE A 62 -2.36 -0.49 6.41
CA PHE A 62 -3.75 -0.12 6.12
C PHE A 62 -3.92 1.38 5.88
N LYS A 63 -3.16 2.23 6.56
CA LYS A 63 -3.13 3.67 6.25
C LYS A 63 -2.63 3.94 4.83
N LEU A 64 -1.58 3.25 4.39
CA LEU A 64 -1.11 3.34 3.00
C LEU A 64 -2.18 2.87 2.02
N ILE A 65 -2.84 1.74 2.31
CA ILE A 65 -3.89 1.19 1.44
C ILE A 65 -5.08 2.16 1.29
N ASP A 66 -5.53 2.76 2.39
CA ASP A 66 -6.61 3.74 2.35
C ASP A 66 -6.19 5.02 1.62
N ALA A 67 -5.00 5.54 1.89
CA ALA A 67 -4.47 6.74 1.25
C ALA A 67 -4.29 6.56 -0.27
N ALA A 68 -3.81 5.39 -0.70
CA ALA A 68 -3.66 5.05 -2.10
C ALA A 68 -5.00 4.98 -2.85
N ARG A 69 -6.12 4.78 -2.14
CA ARG A 69 -7.51 4.65 -2.67
C ARG A 69 -7.74 3.57 -3.73
N ARG A 70 -6.69 2.87 -4.15
CA ARG A 70 -6.68 1.83 -5.19
C ARG A 70 -7.64 0.68 -4.93
N LEU A 71 -7.77 0.28 -3.66
CA LEU A 71 -8.59 -0.85 -3.23
C LEU A 71 -9.97 -0.42 -2.70
N LYS A 72 -10.30 0.87 -2.76
CA LYS A 72 -11.58 1.41 -2.26
C LYS A 72 -12.80 0.78 -2.95
N ASN A 73 -12.70 0.51 -4.25
CA ASN A 73 -13.78 -0.14 -5.01
C ASN A 73 -13.98 -1.62 -4.64
N THR A 74 -13.01 -2.24 -3.97
CA THR A 74 -13.06 -3.65 -3.58
C THR A 74 -13.47 -3.81 -2.12
N PHE A 75 -12.93 -2.99 -1.22
CA PHE A 75 -13.14 -3.12 0.23
C PHE A 75 -13.88 -1.94 0.88
N GLY A 76 -14.25 -0.90 0.12
CA GLY A 76 -14.81 0.33 0.67
C GLY A 76 -13.73 1.20 1.34
N ASN A 77 -14.12 2.02 2.31
CA ASN A 77 -13.15 2.71 3.17
C ASN A 77 -12.50 1.67 4.08
N VAL A 78 -11.17 1.65 4.15
CA VAL A 78 -10.44 0.79 5.09
C VAL A 78 -10.26 1.60 6.37
N PRO A 79 -11.02 1.33 7.45
CA PRO A 79 -10.85 2.08 8.67
C PRO A 79 -9.45 1.81 9.25
N PRO A 80 -8.77 2.81 9.80
CA PRO A 80 -7.53 2.57 10.53
C PRO A 80 -7.82 1.57 11.65
N PRO A 81 -6.94 0.58 11.89
CA PRO A 81 -7.20 -0.39 12.94
C PRO A 81 -7.26 0.33 14.29
N LYS A 82 -8.24 -0.08 15.10
CA LYS A 82 -8.41 0.43 16.46
C LYS A 82 -7.21 -0.08 17.28
N THR A 83 -6.17 0.73 17.42
CA THR A 83 -5.15 0.53 18.44
C THR A 83 -5.85 0.64 19.79
N LYS A 84 -5.96 -0.49 20.52
CA LYS A 84 -6.25 -0.43 21.95
C LYS A 84 -5.01 0.19 22.61
N ALA A 85 -5.22 1.33 23.27
CA ALA A 85 -4.26 1.90 24.21
C ALA A 85 -4.10 0.97 25.43
#